data_AF-A0A7C1WB68-F1
#
_entry.id   AF-A0A7C1WB68-F1
#
_cell.length_a   1.000
_cell.length_b   1.000
_cell.length_c   1.000
_cell.angle_alpha   90.00
_cell.angle_beta   90.00
_cell.angle_gamma   90.00
#
_symmetry.space_group_name_H-M   'P 1'
#
loop_
_entity.id
_entity.type
_entity.pdbx_description
1 polymer ?
#
loop_
_entity_poly.entity_id
_entity_poly.type
_entity_poly.pdbx_seq_one_letter_code
_entity_poly.pdbx_strand_id
1 'polypeptide(L)'
;MVLKNYPWNPTAPKSSFDPWDHENMVLSPDGGVTPALRTEGSIKAMNAAYLSGQVFTGRISIPVLDIRPYLEAELNMHSTEQSFASRQRMIDAKGNADNQIIWEQDGDQNYGQIMLKATDTMDKWLAEARSHPGETVAESKPAAAVDSCFAADGTVIASGPGVWDGILNDKATGTCAKRFPIYSTSRIVAGGPIEGSVFKCQLKSVDQAIADEDYNGKIEVGSAAEARLKEIFPTGVCNYRKPDAGRPSGLWVVKP
;
A
#
# COMPACT_ATOMS: atom_id res chain seq x y z
N MET A 1 -15.07 4.22 -21.33
CA MET A 1 -13.80 3.86 -22.00
C MET A 1 -14.12 3.48 -23.42
N VAL A 2 -13.46 4.11 -24.37
CA VAL A 2 -13.66 3.93 -25.80
C VAL A 2 -12.39 3.29 -26.36
N LEU A 3 -12.47 2.03 -26.78
CA LEU A 3 -11.33 1.31 -27.35
C LEU A 3 -11.32 1.50 -28.87
N LYS A 4 -10.85 2.66 -29.33
CA LYS A 4 -10.84 3.01 -30.77
C LYS A 4 -9.49 2.82 -31.45
N ASN A 5 -8.41 3.02 -30.71
CA ASN A 5 -7.06 3.16 -31.26
C ASN A 5 -6.20 1.91 -31.04
N TYR A 6 -5.22 1.69 -31.91
CA TYR A 6 -4.20 0.66 -31.72
C TYR A 6 -3.26 1.09 -30.57
N PRO A 7 -2.88 0.24 -29.59
CA PRO A 7 -3.07 -1.20 -29.53
C PRO A 7 -4.34 -1.67 -28.79
N TRP A 8 -5.12 -0.75 -28.21
CA TRP A 8 -6.29 -1.07 -27.39
C TRP A 8 -7.45 -1.67 -28.19
N ASN A 9 -7.53 -1.34 -29.48
CA ASN A 9 -8.36 -2.00 -30.48
C ASN A 9 -7.47 -2.68 -31.53
N PRO A 10 -7.32 -4.01 -31.49
CA PRO A 10 -6.47 -4.74 -32.44
C PRO A 10 -6.90 -4.61 -33.91
N THR A 11 -8.14 -4.23 -34.19
CA THR A 11 -8.65 -4.03 -35.56
C THR A 11 -8.49 -2.60 -36.06
N ALA A 12 -8.03 -1.67 -35.22
CA ALA A 12 -7.79 -0.28 -35.60
C ALA A 12 -6.56 -0.17 -36.51
N PRO A 13 -6.51 0.83 -37.41
CA PRO A 13 -5.33 1.09 -38.23
C PRO A 13 -4.10 1.31 -37.34
N LYS A 14 -2.94 0.71 -37.67
CA LYS A 14 -1.69 0.94 -36.92
C LYS A 14 -1.27 2.42 -36.88
N SER A 15 -1.75 3.23 -37.82
CA SER A 15 -1.56 4.69 -37.83
C SER A 15 -2.30 5.41 -36.69
N SER A 16 -3.30 4.79 -36.08
CA SER A 16 -3.98 5.29 -34.87
C SER A 16 -3.22 4.97 -33.58
N PHE A 17 -1.90 4.72 -33.66
CA PHE A 17 -1.11 4.30 -32.52
C PHE A 17 -1.18 5.31 -31.36
N ASP A 18 -1.81 4.89 -30.28
CA ASP A 18 -2.02 5.66 -29.06
C ASP A 18 -1.79 4.73 -27.86
N PRO A 19 -0.52 4.44 -27.52
CA PRO A 19 -0.19 3.52 -26.43
C PRO A 19 -0.56 4.10 -25.06
N TRP A 20 -0.92 5.38 -25.00
CA TRP A 20 -1.22 6.11 -23.78
C TRP A 20 -2.72 6.33 -23.57
N ASP A 21 -3.56 5.94 -24.54
CA ASP A 21 -5.01 6.09 -24.49
C ASP A 21 -5.44 7.57 -24.31
N HIS A 22 -4.77 8.48 -25.03
CA HIS A 22 -5.02 9.93 -25.01
C HIS A 22 -6.49 10.27 -25.28
N GLU A 23 -7.19 9.50 -26.13
CA GLU A 23 -8.62 9.72 -26.41
C GLU A 23 -9.54 9.52 -25.20
N ASN A 24 -9.11 8.74 -24.19
CA ASN A 24 -9.86 8.56 -22.95
C ASN A 24 -9.39 9.51 -21.84
N MET A 25 -8.42 10.41 -22.11
CA MET A 25 -8.00 11.43 -21.16
C MET A 25 -8.97 12.63 -21.19
N VAL A 26 -9.32 13.11 -20.00
CA VAL A 26 -9.99 14.40 -19.84
C VAL A 26 -8.91 15.45 -19.58
N LEU A 27 -8.57 16.21 -20.63
CA LEU A 27 -7.52 17.23 -20.57
C LEU A 27 -8.11 18.62 -20.31
N SER A 28 -7.26 19.50 -19.80
CA SER A 28 -7.58 20.93 -19.76
C SER A 28 -7.70 21.45 -21.20
N PRO A 29 -8.72 22.25 -21.53
CA PRO A 29 -8.94 22.76 -22.88
C PRO A 29 -7.92 23.83 -23.30
N ASP A 30 -7.17 24.40 -22.36
CA ASP A 30 -6.34 25.60 -22.55
C ASP A 30 -4.95 25.46 -21.90
N GLY A 31 -4.42 24.24 -21.85
CA GLY A 31 -3.06 23.97 -21.37
C GLY A 31 -2.89 24.09 -19.86
N GLY A 32 -3.99 24.02 -19.10
CA GLY A 32 -3.97 23.96 -17.63
C GLY A 32 -4.47 25.23 -16.95
N VAL A 33 -5.02 26.22 -17.68
CA VAL A 33 -5.63 27.41 -17.08
C VAL A 33 -7.00 27.02 -16.50
N THR A 34 -7.88 26.45 -17.32
CA THR A 34 -9.12 25.81 -16.88
C THR A 34 -8.82 24.40 -16.37
N PRO A 35 -9.13 24.07 -15.09
CA PRO A 35 -8.96 22.72 -14.59
C PRO A 35 -9.72 21.69 -15.44
N ALA A 36 -9.07 20.56 -15.74
CA ALA A 36 -9.74 19.44 -16.38
C ALA A 36 -10.89 18.91 -15.50
N LEU A 37 -11.98 18.48 -16.12
CA LEU A 37 -13.10 17.88 -15.38
C LEU A 37 -12.62 16.61 -14.65
N ARG A 38 -12.96 16.51 -13.36
CA ARG A 38 -12.65 15.34 -12.55
C ARG A 38 -13.76 14.30 -12.69
N THR A 39 -13.38 13.04 -12.82
CA THR A 39 -14.31 11.92 -12.77
C THR A 39 -14.53 11.47 -11.33
N GLU A 40 -15.69 10.85 -11.09
CA GLU A 40 -16.03 10.31 -9.79
C GLU A 40 -15.94 8.77 -9.79
N GLY A 41 -15.22 8.21 -8.81
CA GLY A 41 -15.16 6.77 -8.62
C GLY A 41 -16.50 6.16 -8.21
N SER A 42 -16.84 5.00 -8.79
CA SER A 42 -18.10 4.29 -8.53
C SER A 42 -18.10 3.57 -7.18
N ILE A 43 -18.95 4.03 -6.25
CA ILE A 43 -19.21 3.35 -4.97
C ILE A 43 -19.61 1.90 -5.16
N LYS A 44 -20.43 1.60 -6.18
CA LYS A 44 -20.85 0.23 -6.48
C LYS A 44 -19.65 -0.67 -6.82
N ALA A 45 -18.69 -0.17 -7.60
CA ALA A 45 -17.49 -0.91 -7.97
C ALA A 45 -16.56 -1.10 -6.76
N MET A 46 -16.37 -0.06 -5.94
CA MET A 46 -15.59 -0.15 -4.70
C MET A 46 -16.17 -1.19 -3.74
N ASN A 47 -17.49 -1.14 -3.51
CA ASN A 47 -18.18 -2.13 -2.70
C ASN A 47 -18.00 -3.55 -3.25
N ALA A 48 -18.09 -3.73 -4.58
CA ALA A 48 -17.88 -5.03 -5.21
C ALA A 48 -16.45 -5.55 -5.01
N ALA A 49 -15.42 -4.70 -5.07
CA ALA A 49 -14.04 -5.09 -4.81
C ALA A 49 -13.86 -5.64 -3.38
N TYR A 50 -14.45 -4.98 -2.38
CA TYR A 50 -14.45 -5.48 -1.01
C TYR A 50 -15.20 -6.81 -0.87
N LEU A 51 -16.44 -6.87 -1.37
CA LEU A 51 -17.32 -8.03 -1.18
C LEU A 51 -16.87 -9.27 -1.96
N SER A 52 -16.11 -9.09 -3.04
CA SER A 52 -15.54 -10.21 -3.82
C SER A 52 -14.22 -10.75 -3.25
N GLY A 53 -13.66 -10.12 -2.21
CA GLY A 53 -12.38 -10.54 -1.63
C GLY A 53 -11.15 -10.08 -2.41
N GLN A 54 -11.31 -9.19 -3.40
CA GLN A 54 -10.18 -8.57 -4.10
C GLN A 54 -9.35 -7.65 -3.19
N VAL A 55 -9.98 -7.15 -2.12
CA VAL A 55 -9.29 -6.35 -1.10
C VAL A 55 -8.97 -7.24 0.09
N PHE A 56 -7.69 -7.43 0.37
CA PHE A 56 -7.27 -8.07 1.61
C PHE A 56 -7.59 -7.18 2.81
N THR A 57 -8.58 -7.54 3.61
CA THR A 57 -9.02 -6.73 4.77
C THR A 57 -8.28 -7.10 6.07
N GLY A 58 -7.08 -7.69 5.99
CA GLY A 58 -6.27 -8.06 7.17
C GLY A 58 -6.68 -9.34 7.89
N ARG A 59 -7.78 -9.98 7.48
CA ARG A 59 -8.28 -11.19 8.16
C ARG A 59 -7.66 -12.44 7.57
N ILE A 60 -6.57 -12.88 8.18
CA ILE A 60 -5.89 -14.12 7.86
C ILE A 60 -5.50 -14.84 9.16
N SER A 61 -5.72 -16.15 9.24
CA SER A 61 -5.44 -16.98 10.43
C SER A 61 -4.50 -18.13 10.14
N ILE A 62 -3.84 -18.11 8.99
CA ILE A 62 -2.81 -19.06 8.59
C ILE A 62 -1.44 -18.38 8.72
N PRO A 63 -0.34 -19.16 8.81
CA PRO A 63 1.02 -18.65 8.68
C PRO A 63 1.21 -17.79 7.42
N VAL A 64 1.91 -16.66 7.56
CA VAL A 64 2.33 -15.80 6.45
C VAL A 64 3.82 -15.52 6.59
N LEU A 65 4.56 -15.83 5.54
CA LEU A 65 5.96 -15.48 5.39
C LEU A 65 6.09 -14.66 4.12
N ASP A 66 6.15 -13.35 4.29
CA ASP A 66 6.32 -12.37 3.23
C ASP A 66 7.82 -12.17 3.00
N ILE A 67 8.30 -12.55 1.81
CA ILE A 67 9.72 -12.59 1.47
C ILE A 67 9.96 -11.79 0.20
N ARG A 68 10.92 -10.88 0.24
CA ARG A 68 11.16 -9.97 -0.89
C ARG A 68 12.64 -9.66 -1.12
N PRO A 69 13.09 -9.52 -2.37
CA PRO A 69 14.29 -8.76 -2.64
C PRO A 69 13.99 -7.26 -2.43
N TYR A 70 14.91 -6.54 -1.81
CA TYR A 70 14.87 -5.10 -1.67
C TYR A 70 15.38 -4.47 -2.97
N LEU A 71 14.45 -3.89 -3.75
CA LEU A 71 14.69 -3.35 -5.08
C LEU A 71 14.21 -1.90 -5.23
N GLU A 72 14.14 -1.13 -4.14
CA GLU A 72 13.60 0.24 -4.17
C GLU A 72 14.36 1.19 -5.11
N ALA A 73 15.66 0.96 -5.32
CA ALA A 73 16.47 1.76 -6.24
C ALA A 73 16.27 1.40 -7.72
N GLU A 74 15.61 0.29 -8.01
CA GLU A 74 15.38 -0.21 -9.37
C GLU A 74 13.99 0.20 -9.86
N LEU A 75 13.86 0.62 -11.12
CA LEU A 75 12.56 0.98 -11.70
C LEU A 75 11.70 -0.28 -11.92
N ASN A 76 11.05 -0.76 -10.87
CA ASN A 76 10.30 -2.00 -10.85
C ASN A 76 9.11 -1.93 -9.87
N MET A 77 8.21 -2.91 -9.94
CA MET A 77 6.96 -2.93 -9.17
C MET A 77 7.09 -3.46 -7.72
N HIS A 78 8.24 -4.00 -7.33
CA HIS A 78 8.43 -4.64 -6.02
C HIS A 78 8.74 -3.62 -4.92
N SER A 79 7.79 -2.73 -4.62
CA SER A 79 7.93 -1.79 -3.50
C SER A 79 7.66 -2.43 -2.14
N THR A 80 8.64 -2.35 -1.26
CA THR A 80 8.74 -2.83 0.12
C THR A 80 7.54 -2.41 0.99
N GLU A 81 7.01 -1.22 0.74
CA GLU A 81 5.83 -0.65 1.42
C GLU A 81 4.64 -1.64 1.47
N GLN A 82 4.44 -2.46 0.43
CA GLN A 82 3.31 -3.40 0.36
C GLN A 82 3.29 -4.47 1.47
N SER A 83 4.44 -4.85 2.01
CA SER A 83 4.54 -5.81 3.12
C SER A 83 3.99 -5.20 4.41
N PHE A 84 4.28 -3.92 4.61
CA PHE A 84 3.83 -3.14 5.76
C PHE A 84 2.40 -2.64 5.60
N ALA A 85 1.95 -2.35 4.37
CA ALA A 85 0.54 -2.13 4.07
C ALA A 85 -0.30 -3.35 4.47
N SER A 86 0.14 -4.56 4.11
CA SER A 86 -0.54 -5.81 4.48
C SER A 86 -0.53 -6.03 5.99
N ARG A 87 0.61 -5.78 6.66
CA ARG A 87 0.74 -5.84 8.11
C ARG A 87 -0.20 -4.87 8.82
N GLN A 88 -0.27 -3.63 8.36
CA GLN A 88 -1.16 -2.61 8.92
C GLN A 88 -2.62 -3.07 8.83
N ARG A 89 -3.06 -3.59 7.68
CA ARG A 89 -4.42 -4.15 7.54
C ARG A 89 -4.71 -5.26 8.56
N MET A 90 -3.73 -6.13 8.83
CA MET A 90 -3.87 -7.20 9.84
C MET A 90 -4.03 -6.62 11.25
N ILE A 91 -3.19 -5.63 11.61
CA ILE A 91 -3.27 -4.91 12.88
C ILE A 91 -4.64 -4.22 13.02
N ASP A 92 -5.09 -3.52 12.00
CA ASP A 92 -6.37 -2.80 12.03
C ASP A 92 -7.58 -3.74 12.19
N ALA A 93 -7.47 -4.96 11.65
CA ALA A 93 -8.53 -5.96 11.66
C ALA A 93 -8.58 -6.82 12.93
N LYS A 94 -7.42 -7.10 13.55
CA LYS A 94 -7.29 -8.08 14.65
C LYS A 94 -6.55 -7.56 15.88
N GLY A 95 -5.93 -6.39 15.81
CA GLY A 95 -5.08 -5.82 16.86
C GLY A 95 -3.64 -6.35 16.88
N ASN A 96 -3.29 -7.30 16.01
CA ASN A 96 -1.93 -7.82 15.86
C ASN A 96 -1.70 -8.36 14.44
N ALA A 97 -0.44 -8.68 14.14
CA ALA A 97 -0.02 -9.38 12.94
C ALA A 97 0.91 -10.55 13.28
N ASP A 98 0.64 -11.24 14.38
CA ASP A 98 1.56 -12.23 14.95
C ASP A 98 1.79 -13.43 14.05
N ASN A 99 0.90 -13.66 13.07
CA ASN A 99 1.02 -14.70 12.06
C ASN A 99 1.70 -14.23 10.76
N GLN A 100 2.25 -13.02 10.69
CA GLN A 100 3.02 -12.53 9.54
C GLN A 100 4.48 -12.28 9.90
N ILE A 101 5.39 -12.87 9.14
CA ILE A 101 6.82 -12.62 9.18
C ILE A 101 7.25 -11.92 7.90
N ILE A 102 8.07 -10.87 8.00
CA ILE A 102 8.63 -10.12 6.87
C ILE A 102 10.13 -10.38 6.80
N TRP A 103 10.57 -10.90 5.66
CA TRP A 103 11.98 -11.08 5.28
C TRP A 103 12.33 -10.26 4.05
N GLU A 104 13.40 -9.49 4.15
CA GLU A 104 13.95 -8.76 3.01
C GLU A 104 15.42 -9.11 2.78
N GLN A 105 15.79 -9.29 1.52
CA GLN A 105 17.17 -9.50 1.10
C GLN A 105 17.67 -8.30 0.29
N ASP A 106 18.91 -7.87 0.52
CA ASP A 106 19.55 -6.85 -0.32
C ASP A 106 19.72 -7.33 -1.76
N GLY A 107 18.97 -6.75 -2.69
CA GLY A 107 18.93 -7.20 -4.09
C GLY A 107 18.34 -8.60 -4.29
N ASP A 108 18.37 -9.08 -5.52
CA ASP A 108 17.84 -10.38 -5.94
C ASP A 108 18.94 -11.44 -6.19
N GLN A 109 20.20 -11.09 -5.96
CA GLN A 109 21.32 -12.01 -6.09
C GLN A 109 21.16 -13.17 -5.11
N ASN A 110 21.32 -14.41 -5.58
CA ASN A 110 21.16 -15.62 -4.75
C ASN A 110 19.81 -15.74 -4.02
N TYR A 111 18.78 -15.00 -4.44
CA TYR A 111 17.49 -14.96 -3.75
C TYR A 111 16.82 -16.34 -3.61
N GLY A 112 17.14 -17.28 -4.50
CA GLY A 112 16.73 -18.68 -4.40
C GLY A 112 17.13 -19.35 -3.07
N GLN A 113 18.23 -18.95 -2.43
CA GLN A 113 18.61 -19.48 -1.11
C GLN A 113 17.64 -19.02 -0.01
N ILE A 114 17.21 -17.76 -0.06
CA ILE A 114 16.20 -17.23 0.86
C ILE A 114 14.84 -17.89 0.60
N MET A 115 14.47 -18.12 -0.67
CA MET A 115 13.25 -18.85 -1.02
C MET A 115 13.23 -20.29 -0.47
N LEU A 116 14.35 -21.01 -0.56
CA LEU A 116 14.48 -22.36 0.02
C LEU A 116 14.36 -22.31 1.54
N LYS A 117 15.08 -21.40 2.20
CA LYS A 117 14.98 -21.20 3.66
C LYS A 117 13.56 -20.86 4.09
N ALA A 118 12.85 -20.04 3.32
CA ALA A 118 11.48 -19.65 3.60
C ALA A 118 10.52 -20.83 3.43
N THR A 119 10.73 -21.66 2.40
CA THR A 119 9.96 -22.90 2.18
C THR A 119 10.12 -23.86 3.36
N ASP A 120 11.36 -24.11 3.79
CA ASP A 120 11.64 -24.97 4.96
C ASP A 120 11.03 -24.42 6.25
N THR A 121 11.05 -23.09 6.41
CA THR A 121 10.47 -22.42 7.59
C THR A 121 8.95 -22.54 7.59
N MET A 122 8.31 -22.37 6.43
CA MET A 122 6.87 -22.52 6.26
C MET A 122 6.42 -23.97 6.44
N ASP A 123 7.16 -24.94 5.90
CA ASP A 123 6.87 -26.37 6.08
C ASP A 123 6.86 -26.75 7.56
N LYS A 124 7.90 -26.35 8.30
CA LYS A 124 7.97 -26.53 9.76
C LYS A 124 6.81 -25.84 10.48
N TRP A 125 6.49 -24.60 10.13
CA TRP A 125 5.40 -23.88 10.76
C TRP A 125 4.05 -24.58 10.56
N LEU A 126 3.78 -25.06 9.34
CA LEU A 126 2.57 -25.82 9.05
C LEU A 126 2.56 -27.20 9.73
N ALA A 127 3.72 -27.85 9.88
CA ALA A 127 3.83 -29.10 10.62
C ALA A 127 3.52 -28.90 12.11
N GLU A 128 4.13 -27.90 12.76
CA GLU A 128 3.91 -27.56 14.17
C GLU A 128 2.46 -27.16 14.45
N ALA A 129 1.85 -26.34 13.58
CA ALA A 129 0.45 -25.95 13.72
C ALA A 129 -0.51 -27.16 13.59
N ARG A 130 -0.12 -28.20 12.85
CA ARG A 130 -0.92 -29.44 12.71
C ARG A 130 -0.75 -30.38 13.91
N SER A 131 0.42 -30.43 14.53
CA SER A 131 0.65 -31.25 15.73
C SER A 131 0.04 -30.65 17.00
N HIS A 132 -0.29 -29.35 17.00
CA HIS A 132 -0.85 -28.63 18.15
C HIS A 132 -2.23 -27.99 17.85
N PRO A 133 -3.31 -28.77 17.61
CA PRO A 133 -4.61 -28.26 17.16
C PRO A 133 -5.35 -27.34 18.15
N GLY A 134 -4.82 -27.14 19.36
CA GLY A 134 -5.34 -26.20 20.36
C GLY A 134 -4.60 -24.86 20.43
N GLU A 135 -3.48 -24.72 19.72
CA GLU A 135 -2.69 -23.50 19.66
C GLU A 135 -3.11 -22.63 18.48
N THR A 136 -2.93 -21.32 18.63
CA THR A 136 -2.96 -20.39 17.51
C THR A 136 -1.73 -20.60 16.63
N VAL A 137 -1.83 -20.21 15.35
CA VAL A 137 -0.67 -20.24 14.45
C VAL A 137 0.50 -19.38 14.94
N ALA A 138 0.23 -18.37 15.77
CA ALA A 138 1.28 -17.56 16.37
C ALA A 138 2.05 -18.31 17.46
N GLU A 139 1.36 -19.16 18.23
CA GLU A 139 1.95 -20.01 19.27
C GLU A 139 2.76 -21.16 18.65
N SER A 140 2.28 -21.78 17.57
CA SER A 140 2.99 -22.87 16.88
C SER A 140 4.09 -22.40 15.91
N LYS A 141 4.61 -21.19 16.11
CA LYS A 141 5.62 -20.56 15.24
C LYS A 141 7.01 -21.16 15.51
N PRO A 142 7.72 -21.67 14.49
CA PRO A 142 9.07 -22.19 14.68
C PRO A 142 10.05 -21.05 14.97
N ALA A 143 11.15 -21.34 15.69
CA ALA A 143 12.14 -20.33 16.08
C ALA A 143 12.74 -19.53 14.90
N ALA A 144 12.79 -20.14 13.70
CA ALA A 144 13.28 -19.48 12.50
C ALA A 144 12.28 -18.48 11.89
N ALA A 145 10.97 -18.61 12.18
CA ALA A 145 9.93 -17.74 11.66
C ALA A 145 9.87 -16.42 12.44
N VAL A 146 10.90 -15.59 12.28
CA VAL A 146 11.02 -14.29 12.94
C VAL A 146 11.40 -13.23 11.92
N ASP A 147 10.88 -12.01 12.09
CA ASP A 147 11.22 -10.87 11.24
C ASP A 147 12.74 -10.74 11.10
N SER A 148 13.21 -10.64 9.86
CA SER A 148 14.64 -10.72 9.55
C SER A 148 14.97 -9.97 8.27
N CYS A 149 16.24 -9.63 8.09
CA CYS A 149 16.73 -9.15 6.82
C CYS A 149 18.14 -9.66 6.53
N PHE A 150 18.48 -9.73 5.24
CA PHE A 150 19.60 -10.49 4.71
C PHE A 150 20.44 -9.65 3.75
N ALA A 151 21.74 -9.92 3.71
CA ALA A 151 22.62 -9.38 2.67
C ALA A 151 22.43 -10.13 1.34
N ALA A 152 23.05 -9.63 0.26
CA ALA A 152 22.94 -10.20 -1.08
C ALA A 152 23.50 -11.63 -1.22
N ASP A 153 24.31 -12.08 -0.26
CA ASP A 153 24.82 -13.45 -0.17
C ASP A 153 23.96 -14.38 0.72
N GLY A 154 22.82 -13.88 1.21
CA GLY A 154 21.90 -14.60 2.10
C GLY A 154 22.31 -14.61 3.58
N THR A 155 23.40 -13.95 3.96
CA THR A 155 23.79 -13.83 5.38
C THR A 155 22.79 -12.96 6.14
N VAL A 156 22.52 -13.31 7.40
CA VAL A 156 21.59 -12.54 8.25
C VAL A 156 22.25 -11.23 8.66
N ILE A 157 21.60 -10.10 8.34
CA ILE A 157 22.00 -8.77 8.82
C ILE A 157 21.44 -8.54 10.22
N ALA A 158 20.14 -8.78 10.38
CA ALA A 158 19.46 -8.73 11.67
C ALA A 158 18.23 -9.64 11.66
N SER A 159 17.87 -10.12 12.86
CA SER A 159 16.73 -11.00 13.07
C SER A 159 16.22 -10.80 14.49
N GLY A 160 14.90 -10.72 14.66
CA GLY A 160 14.31 -10.57 16.00
C GLY A 160 13.14 -9.59 16.07
N PRO A 161 12.55 -9.45 17.27
CA PRO A 161 11.54 -8.43 17.50
C PRO A 161 12.12 -7.02 17.28
N GLY A 162 11.34 -6.16 16.64
CA GLY A 162 11.68 -4.75 16.47
C GLY A 162 12.73 -4.46 15.39
N VAL A 163 13.19 -5.44 14.61
CA VAL A 163 14.08 -5.14 13.47
C VAL A 163 13.44 -4.21 12.43
N TRP A 164 12.11 -4.20 12.38
CA TRP A 164 11.28 -3.33 11.54
C TRP A 164 10.57 -2.20 12.32
N ASP A 165 10.93 -1.95 13.58
CA ASP A 165 10.37 -0.83 14.35
C ASP A 165 10.64 0.52 13.64
N GLY A 166 9.76 1.50 13.86
CA GLY A 166 9.81 2.82 13.21
C GLY A 166 9.13 2.91 11.84
N ILE A 167 8.56 1.80 11.32
CA ILE A 167 7.76 1.82 10.08
C ILE A 167 6.27 1.98 10.38
N LEU A 168 5.73 1.15 11.28
CA LEU A 168 4.30 1.14 11.65
C LEU A 168 4.05 1.63 13.09
N ASN A 169 5.07 2.15 13.76
CA ASN A 169 5.00 2.60 15.15
C ASN A 169 6.00 3.72 15.41
N ASP A 170 5.81 4.42 16.54
CA ASP A 170 6.64 5.57 16.93
C ASP A 170 7.94 5.17 17.67
N LYS A 171 8.40 3.92 17.52
CA LYS A 171 9.64 3.47 18.16
C LYS A 171 10.87 3.85 17.35
N ALA A 172 12.04 3.73 17.96
CA ALA A 172 13.32 3.93 17.28
C ALA A 172 13.45 2.99 16.08
N THR A 173 13.93 3.52 14.95
CA THR A 173 14.06 2.74 13.71
C THR A 173 14.94 1.52 13.91
N GLY A 174 14.38 0.34 13.64
CA GLY A 174 15.05 -0.96 13.78
C GLY A 174 16.19 -1.16 12.77
N THR A 175 17.03 -2.17 13.00
CA THR A 175 18.21 -2.42 12.15
C THR A 175 17.86 -2.71 10.70
N CYS A 176 16.81 -3.51 10.46
CA CYS A 176 16.37 -3.80 9.09
C CYS A 176 15.71 -2.58 8.45
N ALA A 177 14.85 -1.86 9.17
CA ALA A 177 14.24 -0.62 8.68
C ALA A 177 15.29 0.47 8.33
N LYS A 178 16.42 0.53 9.06
CA LYS A 178 17.55 1.40 8.73
C LYS A 178 18.30 0.95 7.47
N ARG A 179 18.48 -0.36 7.30
CA ARG A 179 19.22 -0.94 6.16
C ARG A 179 18.42 -0.89 4.87
N PHE A 180 17.10 -0.99 4.98
CA PHE A 180 16.14 -1.05 3.89
C PHE A 180 15.08 0.06 4.08
N PRO A 181 15.43 1.32 3.79
CA PRO A 181 14.50 2.44 3.91
C PRO A 181 13.28 2.26 3.02
N ILE A 182 12.09 2.50 3.56
CA ILE A 182 10.84 2.46 2.79
C ILE A 182 10.53 3.86 2.29
N TYR A 183 10.37 4.00 0.98
CA TYR A 183 9.98 5.27 0.37
C TYR A 183 8.47 5.44 0.39
N SER A 184 8.04 6.70 0.54
CA SER A 184 6.62 7.05 0.60
C SER A 184 6.01 7.11 -0.80
N THR A 185 4.70 6.91 -0.89
CA THR A 185 3.94 7.13 -2.13
C THR A 185 3.35 8.53 -2.16
N SER A 186 3.01 9.05 -3.34
CA SER A 186 2.30 10.34 -3.46
C SER A 186 1.02 10.39 -2.63
N ARG A 187 0.34 9.24 -2.46
CA ARG A 187 -0.86 9.11 -1.62
C ARG A 187 -0.52 9.26 -0.13
N ILE A 188 0.53 8.61 0.34
CA ILE A 188 0.97 8.72 1.75
C ILE A 188 1.51 10.12 2.06
N VAL A 189 2.29 10.71 1.16
CA VAL A 189 2.78 12.10 1.28
C VAL A 189 1.62 13.10 1.38
N ALA A 190 0.50 12.81 0.70
CA ALA A 190 -0.74 13.59 0.76
C ALA A 190 -1.58 13.35 2.04
N GLY A 191 -1.11 12.53 2.99
CA GLY A 191 -1.79 12.20 4.24
C GLY A 191 -2.61 10.91 4.20
N GLY A 192 -2.55 10.17 3.08
CA GLY A 192 -3.16 8.85 2.98
C GLY A 192 -2.47 7.83 3.88
N PRO A 193 -3.21 6.82 4.36
CA PRO A 193 -2.68 5.87 5.31
C PRO A 193 -1.96 4.70 4.60
N ILE A 194 -0.97 4.08 5.26
CA ILE A 194 -0.06 3.09 4.64
C ILE A 194 -0.78 1.82 4.18
N GLU A 195 -1.90 1.44 4.80
CA GLU A 195 -2.70 0.31 4.36
C GLU A 195 -3.32 0.53 2.97
N GLY A 196 -3.32 1.76 2.43
CA GLY A 196 -3.65 2.04 1.03
C GLY A 196 -5.08 1.68 0.61
N SER A 197 -6.00 1.48 1.57
CA SER A 197 -7.36 0.98 1.31
C SER A 197 -8.42 2.08 1.12
N VAL A 198 -8.01 3.36 1.08
CA VAL A 198 -8.94 4.48 0.82
C VAL A 198 -9.14 4.66 -0.69
N PHE A 199 -10.18 4.02 -1.24
CA PHE A 199 -10.56 4.16 -2.64
C PHE A 199 -11.25 5.49 -2.94
N LYS A 200 -12.11 5.95 -2.02
CA LYS A 200 -12.77 7.25 -2.10
C LYS A 200 -12.71 7.93 -0.74
N CYS A 201 -11.88 8.95 -0.65
CA CYS A 201 -11.83 9.79 0.53
C CYS A 201 -13.15 10.57 0.68
N GLN A 202 -13.56 10.78 1.93
CA GLN A 202 -14.51 11.85 2.24
C GLN A 202 -13.80 13.19 2.02
N LEU A 203 -14.54 14.26 1.73
CA LEU A 203 -13.95 15.56 1.40
C LEU A 203 -14.08 16.55 2.56
N LYS A 204 -13.12 17.46 2.66
CA LYS A 204 -13.21 18.71 3.43
C LYS A 204 -12.91 19.90 2.52
N SER A 205 -13.40 21.09 2.87
CA SER A 205 -13.11 22.29 2.07
C SER A 205 -11.61 22.59 2.06
N VAL A 206 -11.16 23.35 1.05
CA VAL A 206 -9.77 23.83 0.99
C VAL A 206 -9.42 24.66 2.23
N ASP A 207 -10.35 25.49 2.70
CA ASP A 207 -10.18 26.29 3.92
C ASP A 207 -9.94 25.42 5.15
N GLN A 208 -10.72 24.35 5.30
CA GLN A 208 -10.53 23.42 6.42
C GLN A 208 -9.22 22.65 6.29
N ALA A 209 -8.78 22.30 5.08
CA ALA A 209 -7.50 21.63 4.87
C ALA A 209 -6.31 22.53 5.26
N ILE A 210 -6.38 23.83 4.95
CA ILE A 210 -5.39 24.83 5.37
C ILE A 210 -5.43 25.00 6.89
N ALA A 211 -6.61 25.14 7.48
CA ALA A 211 -6.78 25.28 8.93
C ALA A 211 -6.32 24.04 9.72
N ASP A 212 -6.47 22.84 9.15
CA ASP A 212 -5.98 21.57 9.71
C ASP A 212 -4.47 21.37 9.51
N GLU A 213 -3.78 22.31 8.86
CA GLU A 213 -2.35 22.28 8.56
C GLU A 213 -1.91 21.13 7.63
N ASP A 214 -2.79 20.61 6.78
CA ASP A 214 -2.47 19.50 5.85
C ASP A 214 -1.29 19.82 4.91
N TYR A 215 -1.06 21.12 4.65
CA TYR A 215 -0.05 21.63 3.74
C TYR A 215 1.17 22.23 4.45
N ASN A 216 1.15 22.30 5.79
CA ASN A 216 2.13 23.04 6.56
C ASN A 216 3.56 22.50 6.32
N GLY A 217 4.51 23.41 6.05
CA GLY A 217 5.90 23.09 5.71
C GLY A 217 6.14 22.51 4.31
N LYS A 218 5.10 22.25 3.50
CA LYS A 218 5.23 21.63 2.15
C LYS A 218 4.99 22.62 1.00
N ILE A 219 4.13 23.61 1.20
CA ILE A 219 3.84 24.67 0.23
C ILE A 219 3.57 25.98 0.97
N GLU A 220 4.11 27.09 0.46
CA GLU A 220 3.62 28.42 0.84
C GLU A 220 2.24 28.61 0.19
N VAL A 221 1.18 28.43 0.96
CA VAL A 221 -0.18 28.71 0.48
C VAL A 221 -0.40 30.23 0.49
N GLY A 222 0.18 30.92 -0.49
CA GLY A 222 -0.18 32.31 -0.77
C GLY A 222 -1.62 32.41 -1.31
N SER A 223 -2.20 33.61 -1.29
CA SER A 223 -3.58 33.85 -1.73
C SER A 223 -3.88 33.35 -3.16
N ALA A 224 -2.90 33.43 -4.06
CA ALA A 224 -3.02 32.91 -5.42
C ALA A 224 -3.04 31.37 -5.48
N ALA A 225 -2.22 30.69 -4.67
CA ALA A 225 -2.20 29.22 -4.60
C ALA A 225 -3.48 28.67 -3.97
N GLU A 226 -3.99 29.34 -2.93
CA GLU A 226 -5.28 29.01 -2.33
C GLU A 226 -6.43 29.17 -3.32
N ALA A 227 -6.50 30.31 -4.01
CA ALA A 227 -7.51 30.54 -5.05
C ALA A 227 -7.44 29.46 -6.12
N ARG A 228 -6.23 29.10 -6.57
CA ARG A 228 -6.04 28.04 -7.55
C ARG A 228 -6.46 26.66 -7.04
N LEU A 229 -6.20 26.33 -5.77
CA LEU A 229 -6.66 25.09 -5.17
C LEU A 229 -8.18 25.03 -5.11
N LYS A 230 -8.85 26.14 -4.78
CA LYS A 230 -10.32 26.25 -4.78
C LYS A 230 -10.92 26.07 -6.16
N GLU A 231 -10.25 26.56 -7.21
CA GLU A 231 -10.65 26.32 -8.61
C GLU A 231 -10.50 24.84 -9.00
N ILE A 232 -9.40 24.19 -8.60
CA ILE A 232 -9.12 22.78 -8.95
C ILE A 232 -9.98 21.80 -8.14
N PHE A 233 -10.31 22.15 -6.89
CA PHE A 233 -11.04 21.32 -5.93
C PHE A 233 -12.27 22.05 -5.38
N PRO A 234 -13.24 22.43 -6.23
CA PRO A 234 -14.41 23.20 -5.80
C PRO A 234 -15.30 22.43 -4.82
N THR A 235 -15.24 21.10 -4.85
CA THR A 235 -15.97 20.20 -3.93
C THR A 235 -15.16 19.82 -2.69
N GLY A 236 -13.93 20.32 -2.55
CA GLY A 236 -13.02 19.98 -1.48
C GLY A 236 -11.95 18.95 -1.83
N VAL A 237 -11.06 18.75 -0.87
CA VAL A 237 -9.89 17.85 -0.92
C VAL A 237 -10.08 16.67 0.03
N CYS A 238 -9.28 15.62 -0.12
CA CYS A 238 -9.39 14.43 0.71
C CYS A 238 -9.22 14.74 2.20
N ASN A 239 -10.16 14.26 3.01
CA ASN A 239 -10.06 14.18 4.45
C ASN A 239 -9.64 12.76 4.85
N TYR A 240 -8.33 12.51 4.93
CA TYR A 240 -7.80 11.20 5.31
C TYR A 240 -7.98 10.85 6.79
N ARG A 241 -8.48 11.77 7.62
CA ARG A 241 -8.93 11.46 9.00
C ARG A 241 -10.28 10.76 9.04
N LYS A 242 -10.89 10.50 7.88
CA LYS A 242 -12.18 9.83 7.73
C LYS A 242 -12.01 8.52 6.95
N PRO A 243 -12.81 7.49 7.26
CA PRO A 243 -12.73 6.22 6.55
C PRO A 243 -13.15 6.34 5.09
N ASP A 244 -12.76 5.35 4.30
CA ASP A 244 -13.16 5.17 2.89
C ASP A 244 -14.69 5.25 2.72
N ALA A 245 -15.15 6.22 1.95
CA ALA A 245 -16.57 6.38 1.61
C ALA A 245 -17.08 5.25 0.71
N GLY A 246 -16.18 4.53 0.02
CA GLY A 246 -16.47 3.38 -0.82
C GLY A 246 -16.54 2.04 -0.07
N ARG A 247 -16.35 2.04 1.25
CA ARG A 247 -16.36 0.83 2.06
C ARG A 247 -17.81 0.42 2.41
N PRO A 248 -18.24 -0.82 2.14
CA PRO A 248 -19.58 -1.27 2.47
C PRO A 248 -19.88 -1.19 3.97
N SER A 249 -21.11 -0.79 4.31
CA SER A 249 -21.62 -0.91 5.68
C SER A 249 -21.74 -2.39 6.10
N GLY A 250 -21.48 -2.69 7.37
CA GLY A 250 -21.58 -4.06 7.90
C GLY A 250 -20.42 -4.99 7.51
N LEU A 251 -19.53 -4.58 6.59
CA LEU A 251 -18.22 -5.18 6.48
C LEU A 251 -17.45 -4.80 7.74
N TRP A 252 -17.17 -5.83 8.54
CA TRP A 252 -16.63 -5.75 9.90
C TRP A 252 -15.76 -4.52 10.15
N VAL A 253 -16.09 -3.78 11.21
CA VAL A 253 -15.44 -2.53 11.60
C VAL A 253 -13.95 -2.81 11.79
N VAL A 254 -13.15 -2.36 10.83
CA VAL A 254 -11.74 -2.04 11.10
C VAL A 254 -11.79 -0.84 12.04
N LYS A 255 -11.25 -1.00 13.24
CA LYS A 255 -11.19 0.12 14.18
C LYS A 255 -10.36 1.23 13.52
N PRO A 256 -10.84 2.48 13.54
CA PRO A 256 -10.02 3.62 13.13
C PRO A 256 -8.83 3.80 14.07
#